data_AF-A0A967XTX3-F1
#
_entry.id   AF-A0A967XTX3-F1
#
_cell.length_a   1.000
_cell.length_b   1.000
_cell.length_c   1.000
_cell.angle_alpha   90.00
_cell.angle_beta   90.00
_cell.angle_gamma   90.00
#
_symmetry.space_group_name_H-M   'P 1'
#
loop_
_entity.id
_entity.type
_entity.pdbx_description
1 polymer ?
#
loop_
_entity_poly.entity_id
_entity_poly.type
_entity_poly.pdbx_seq_one_letter_code
_entity_poly.pdbx_strand_id
1 'polypeptide(L)' 'MTKSRRLINAAFREVKKNPPKRVRATRRKKGKKAATRQEAAIALSKAKARGAIIKRRK' A
#
# COMPACT_ATOMS: atom_id res chain seq x y z
N MET A 1 -3.53 -19.05 -5.13
CA MET A 1 -3.10 -17.63 -5.08
C MET A 1 -1.68 -17.51 -5.62
N THR A 2 -1.43 -16.58 -6.56
CA THR A 2 -0.08 -16.35 -7.11
C THR A 2 0.86 -15.71 -6.07
N LYS A 3 2.18 -15.94 -6.22
CA LYS A 3 3.23 -15.37 -5.34
C LYS A 3 3.09 -13.85 -5.20
N SER A 4 2.91 -13.13 -6.31
CA SER A 4 2.67 -11.69 -6.32
C SER A 4 1.42 -11.28 -5.53
N ARG A 5 0.31 -12.01 -5.65
CA ARG A 5 -0.93 -11.70 -4.92
C ARG A 5 -0.77 -11.88 -3.42
N ARG A 6 0.01 -12.89 -2.98
CA ARG A 6 0.36 -13.08 -1.56
C ARG A 6 1.20 -11.91 -1.04
N LEU A 7 2.22 -11.48 -1.81
CA LEU A 7 3.10 -10.37 -1.44
C LEU A 7 2.36 -9.03 -1.34
N ILE A 8 1.44 -8.76 -2.29
CA ILE A 8 0.58 -7.56 -2.26
C ILE A 8 -0.29 -7.57 -1.00
N ASN A 9 -1.01 -8.67 -0.75
CA ASN A 9 -1.87 -8.79 0.43
C ASN A 9 -1.09 -8.63 1.74
N ALA A 10 0.11 -9.22 1.83
CA ALA A 10 0.99 -9.07 2.98
C ALA A 10 1.40 -7.62 3.20
N ALA A 11 1.82 -6.92 2.13
CA ALA A 11 2.20 -5.51 2.21
C ALA A 11 1.02 -4.61 2.63
N PHE A 12 -0.19 -4.86 2.13
CA PHE A 12 -1.40 -4.14 2.56
C PHE A 12 -1.73 -4.37 4.04
N ARG A 13 -1.65 -5.62 4.52
CA ARG A 13 -1.88 -5.94 5.94
C ARG A 13 -0.87 -5.23 6.84
N GLU A 14 0.39 -5.21 6.44
CA GLU A 14 1.47 -4.55 7.18
C GLU A 14 1.26 -3.04 7.27
N VAL A 15 0.98 -2.38 6.14
CA VAL A 15 0.72 -0.93 6.10
C VAL A 15 -0.54 -0.57 6.90
N LYS A 16 -1.57 -1.43 6.88
CA LYS A 16 -2.81 -1.20 7.66
C LYS A 16 -2.58 -1.38 9.16
N LYS A 17 -1.77 -2.37 9.57
CA LYS A 17 -1.45 -2.62 10.99
C LYS A 17 -0.54 -1.54 11.56
N ASN A 18 0.43 -1.07 10.77
CA ASN A 18 1.34 0.00 11.18
C ASN A 18 1.40 1.11 10.11
N PRO A 19 0.39 2.01 10.09
CA PRO A 19 0.33 3.07 9.09
C PRO A 19 1.42 4.12 9.36
N PRO A 20 2.22 4.50 8.33
CA PRO A 20 3.29 5.48 8.51
C PRO A 20 2.75 6.82 9.02
N LYS A 21 3.54 7.55 9.82
CA LYS A 21 3.18 8.88 10.36
C LYS A 21 2.70 9.85 9.26
N ARG A 22 3.31 9.79 8.07
CA ARG A 22 2.91 10.59 6.89
C ARG A 22 1.46 10.32 6.44
N VAL A 23 0.98 9.08 6.51
CA VAL A 23 -0.40 8.73 6.18
C VAL A 23 -1.37 9.35 7.19
N ARG A 24 -1.04 9.32 8.48
CA ARG A 24 -1.84 9.99 9.52
C ARG A 24 -1.91 11.50 9.29
N ALA A 25 -0.78 12.13 8.93
CA ALA A 25 -0.74 13.55 8.58
C ALA A 25 -1.60 13.86 7.35
N THR A 26 -1.53 13.04 6.30
CA THR A 26 -2.38 13.17 5.11
C THR A 26 -3.85 12.98 5.45
N ARG A 27 -4.20 12.05 6.34
CA ARG A 27 -5.59 11.87 6.80
C ARG A 27 -6.11 13.11 7.50
N ARG A 28 -5.29 13.76 8.34
CA ARG A 28 -5.65 15.01 9.03
C ARG A 28 -5.80 16.19 8.06
N LYS A 29 -4.88 16.34 7.09
CA LYS A 29 -4.86 17.49 6.16
C LYS A 29 -5.78 17.37 4.95
N LYS A 30 -5.89 16.17 4.37
CA LYS A 30 -6.55 15.91 3.06
C LYS A 30 -7.70 14.90 3.16
N GLY A 31 -8.00 14.41 4.35
CA GLY A 31 -9.09 13.48 4.60
C GLY A 31 -8.79 12.01 4.29
N LYS A 32 -9.80 11.17 4.51
CA LYS A 32 -9.70 9.70 4.45
C LYS A 32 -9.31 9.19 3.06
N LYS A 33 -9.92 9.71 1.99
CA LYS A 33 -9.68 9.26 0.61
C LYS A 33 -8.21 9.43 0.20
N ALA A 34 -7.60 10.57 0.54
CA ALA A 34 -6.20 10.83 0.24
C ALA A 34 -5.25 9.90 1.02
N ALA A 35 -5.54 9.66 2.30
CA ALA A 35 -4.77 8.73 3.11
C ALA A 35 -4.82 7.29 2.57
N THR A 36 -5.99 6.81 2.15
CA THR A 36 -6.14 5.46 1.58
C THR A 36 -5.37 5.30 0.26
N ARG A 37 -5.36 6.32 -0.60
CA ARG A 37 -4.53 6.31 -1.83
C ARG A 37 -3.05 6.23 -1.49
N GLN A 38 -2.61 6.96 -0.46
CA GLN A 38 -1.23 6.93 -0.01
C GLN A 38 -0.84 5.58 0.61
N GLU A 39 -1.72 4.97 1.41
CA GLU A 39 -1.53 3.61 1.94
C GLU A 39 -1.37 2.60 0.82
N ALA A 40 -2.24 2.66 -0.19
CA ALA A 40 -2.16 1.76 -1.34
C ALA A 40 -0.86 1.94 -2.13
N ALA A 41 -0.41 3.18 -2.36
CA ALA A 41 0.86 3.44 -3.04
C ALA A 41 2.05 2.85 -2.27
N ILE A 42 2.08 3.02 -0.94
CA ILE A 42 3.13 2.47 -0.09
C ILE A 42 3.10 0.94 -0.08
N ALA A 43 1.92 0.33 0.04
CA ALA A 43 1.77 -1.12 0.02
C ALA A 43 2.22 -1.71 -1.33
N LEU A 44 1.87 -1.09 -2.44
CA LEU A 44 2.31 -1.53 -3.77
C LEU A 44 3.82 -1.37 -3.97
N SER A 45 4.41 -0.29 -3.47
CA SER A 45 5.86 -0.08 -3.50
C SER A 45 6.60 -1.16 -2.69
N LYS A 46 6.15 -1.46 -1.46
CA LYS A 46 6.69 -2.56 -0.64
C LYS A 46 6.53 -3.92 -1.31
N ALA A 47 5.36 -4.19 -1.91
CA ALA A 47 5.13 -5.44 -2.62
C ALA A 47 6.09 -5.59 -3.80
N LYS A 48 6.31 -4.53 -4.57
CA LYS A 48 7.26 -4.51 -5.69
C LYS A 48 8.69 -4.76 -5.22
N ALA A 49 9.12 -4.12 -4.12
CA ALA A 49 10.43 -4.36 -3.52
C ALA A 49 10.64 -5.82 -3.07
N ARG A 50 9.56 -6.54 -2.73
CA ARG A 50 9.57 -7.97 -2.37
C ARG A 50 9.45 -8.91 -3.58
N GLY A 51 9.51 -8.40 -4.81
CA GLY A 51 9.42 -9.18 -6.03
C GLY A 51 7.99 -9.44 -6.53
N ALA A 52 6.99 -8.67 -6.08
CA ALA A 52 5.66 -8.75 -6.67
C ALA A 52 5.66 -8.14 -8.08
N ILE A 53 5.24 -8.94 -9.06
CA ILE A 53 5.02 -8.46 -10.43
C ILE A 53 3.65 -7.78 -10.48
N ILE A 54 3.65 -6.45 -10.61
CA ILE A 54 2.44 -5.62 -10.73
C ILE A 54 2.36 -5.17 -12.20
N LYS A 55 1.52 -5.81 -13.00
CA LYS A 55 1.25 -5.38 -14.38
C LYS A 55 0.35 -4.15 -14.34
N ARG A 56 0.77 -3.07 -15.01
CA ARG A 56 -0.10 -1.93 -15.29
C ARG A 56 -1.13 -2.40 -16.32
N ARG A 57 -2.42 -2.32 -16.00
CA ARG A 57 -3.44 -2.38 -17.06
C ARG A 57 -3.34 -1.05 -17.82
N LYS A 58 -3.12 -1.13 -19.13
CA LYS A 58 -3.05 0.02 -20.04
C LYS A 58 -4.48 0.52 -20.30
#